data_AF-A0A420IP59-F1
#
_entry.id   AF-A0A420IP59-F1
#
_cell.length_a   1.000
_cell.length_b   1.000
_cell.length_c   1.000
_cell.angle_alpha   90.00
_cell.angle_beta   90.00
_cell.angle_gamma   90.00
#
_symmetry.space_group_name_H-M   'P 1'
#
loop_
_entity.id
_entity.type
_entity.pdbx_description
1 polymer ?
#
loop_
_entity_poly.entity_id
_entity_poly.type
_entity_poly.pdbx_seq_one_letter_code
_entity_poly.pdbx_strand_id
1 'polypeptide(L)'
;MESLPIPKIIAGLKTPPIKTQARSATVLPNFVGLIFQVHNGKNYINVEITEDMVGHKLGEFSPFVLRFELIAPLLISSIGQENRSATSRIDVVTGHQH
;
A
#
# COMPACT_ATOMS: atom_id res chain seq x y z
N MET A 1 20.01 -10.52 -14.02
CA MET A 1 19.04 -10.68 -12.93
C MET A 1 19.77 -11.47 -11.86
N GLU A 2 20.46 -10.79 -10.94
CA GLU A 2 21.29 -11.46 -9.93
C GLU A 2 20.37 -12.17 -8.93
N SER A 3 20.54 -13.47 -8.75
CA SER A 3 19.81 -14.24 -7.73
C SER A 3 20.25 -13.81 -6.33
N LEU A 4 19.32 -13.79 -5.37
CA LEU A 4 19.62 -13.39 -3.99
C LEU A 4 20.65 -14.31 -3.33
N PRO A 5 21.57 -13.77 -2.49
CA PRO A 5 22.47 -14.59 -1.70
C PRO A 5 21.66 -15.34 -0.63
N ILE A 6 21.52 -16.66 -0.79
CA ILE A 6 20.85 -17.52 0.19
C ILE A 6 21.89 -17.99 1.22
N PRO A 7 21.73 -17.69 2.52
CA PRO A 7 22.63 -18.14 3.56
C PRO A 7 22.52 -19.65 3.77
N LYS A 8 23.65 -20.30 4.07
CA LYS A 8 23.69 -21.72 4.41
C LYS A 8 23.13 -21.91 5.83
N ILE A 9 22.05 -22.69 5.96
CA ILE A 9 21.40 -22.96 7.25
C ILE A 9 22.29 -23.92 8.06
N ILE A 10 22.69 -23.51 9.27
CA ILE A 10 23.42 -24.35 10.23
C ILE A 10 22.46 -24.67 11.38
N ALA A 11 22.19 -25.96 11.60
CA ALA A 11 21.28 -26.41 12.66
C ALA A 11 21.76 -25.89 14.04
N GLY A 12 20.89 -25.17 14.75
CA GLY A 12 21.17 -24.61 16.08
C GLY A 12 21.64 -23.15 16.12
N LEU A 13 21.93 -22.53 14.96
CA LEU A 13 22.27 -21.11 14.89
C LEU A 13 21.14 -20.30 14.24
N LYS A 14 20.82 -19.13 14.82
CA LYS A 14 19.88 -18.19 14.21
C LYS A 14 20.46 -17.71 12.87
N THR A 15 19.72 -17.90 11.79
CA THR A 15 20.12 -17.42 10.47
C THR A 15 20.19 -15.91 10.45
N PRO A 16 21.31 -15.31 10.01
CA PRO A 16 21.41 -13.85 9.92
C PRO A 16 20.40 -13.33 8.89
N PRO A 17 19.79 -12.15 9.12
CA PRO A 17 18.84 -11.57 8.18
C PRO A 17 19.49 -11.29 6.82
N ILE A 18 18.76 -11.56 5.74
CA ILE A 18 19.24 -11.42 4.37
C ILE A 18 18.89 -10.03 3.85
N LYS A 19 19.89 -9.18 3.62
CA LYS A 19 19.67 -7.86 3.02
C LYS A 19 19.41 -7.97 1.52
N THR A 20 18.38 -7.29 1.04
CA THR A 20 17.96 -7.32 -0.37
C THR A 20 17.31 -6.00 -0.82
N GLN A 21 17.58 -5.64 -2.07
CA GLN A 21 16.88 -4.57 -2.79
C GLN A 21 15.91 -5.12 -3.85
N ALA A 22 15.84 -6.44 -4.03
CA ALA A 22 15.04 -7.09 -5.06
C ALA A 22 13.56 -7.17 -4.64
N ARG A 23 12.86 -6.02 -4.67
CA ARG A 23 11.42 -5.95 -4.35
C ARG A 23 10.54 -6.75 -5.32
N SER A 24 11.00 -7.01 -6.53
CA SER A 24 10.29 -7.81 -7.54
C SER A 24 10.55 -9.32 -7.43
N ALA A 25 11.36 -9.76 -6.46
CA ALA A 25 11.60 -11.17 -6.21
C ALA A 25 10.32 -11.86 -5.73
N THR A 26 10.04 -13.04 -6.27
CA THR A 26 8.95 -13.90 -5.79
C THR A 26 9.40 -14.64 -4.54
N VAL A 27 8.54 -14.72 -3.53
CA VAL A 27 8.77 -15.51 -2.33
C VAL A 27 8.67 -17.00 -2.67
N LEU A 28 9.75 -17.75 -2.41
CA LEU A 28 9.82 -19.19 -2.64
C LEU A 28 9.49 -19.96 -1.35
N PRO A 29 8.97 -21.20 -1.43
CA PRO A 29 8.72 -22.04 -0.25
C PRO A 29 9.93 -22.19 0.68
N ASN A 30 11.14 -22.27 0.11
CA ASN A 30 12.39 -22.40 0.85
C ASN A 30 12.76 -21.15 1.67
N PHE A 31 12.02 -20.05 1.53
CA PHE A 31 12.25 -18.81 2.25
C PHE A 31 11.43 -18.70 3.54
N VAL A 32 10.47 -19.60 3.76
CA VAL A 32 9.63 -19.62 4.96
C VAL A 32 10.50 -19.77 6.21
N GLY A 33 10.26 -18.93 7.21
CA GLY A 33 11.04 -18.87 8.46
C GLY A 33 12.36 -18.09 8.36
N LEU A 34 12.71 -17.54 7.18
CA LEU A 34 13.82 -16.61 7.04
C LEU A 34 13.38 -15.16 7.24
N ILE A 35 14.32 -14.32 7.65
CA ILE A 35 14.12 -12.88 7.80
C ILE A 35 14.86 -12.17 6.67
N PHE A 36 14.13 -11.38 5.88
CA PHE A 36 14.68 -10.52 4.83
C PHE A 36 14.68 -9.07 5.29
N GLN A 37 15.82 -8.40 5.14
CA GLN A 37 15.92 -6.96 5.21
C GLN A 37 15.64 -6.39 3.81
N VAL A 38 14.43 -5.90 3.58
CA VAL A 38 13.98 -5.38 2.28
C VAL A 38 14.12 -3.86 2.24
N HIS A 39 14.80 -3.34 1.21
CA HIS A 39 14.96 -1.90 1.04
C HIS A 39 13.67 -1.23 0.56
N ASN A 40 13.21 -0.19 1.26
CA ASN A 40 12.00 0.57 0.91
C ASN A 40 12.28 1.94 0.26
N GLY A 41 13.52 2.19 -0.17
CA GLY A 41 13.95 3.46 -0.75
C GLY A 41 14.60 4.43 0.24
N LYS A 42 14.51 4.16 1.56
CA LYS A 42 15.20 4.94 2.60
C LYS A 42 15.96 4.04 3.57
N ASN A 43 15.29 3.00 4.07
CA ASN A 43 15.83 2.08 5.07
C ASN A 43 15.57 0.63 4.64
N TYR A 44 16.21 -0.30 5.36
CA TYR A 44 15.89 -1.71 5.30
C TYR A 44 14.89 -2.07 6.39
N ILE A 45 13.83 -2.75 6.02
CA ILE A 45 12.83 -3.26 6.96
C ILE A 45 12.95 -4.78 7.10
N ASN A 46 12.77 -5.31 8.30
CA ASN A 46 12.73 -6.75 8.52
C ASN A 46 11.37 -7.31 8.12
N VAL A 47 11.38 -8.34 7.28
CA VAL A 47 10.22 -9.11 6.85
C VAL A 47 10.51 -10.57 7.18
N GLU A 48 9.79 -11.12 8.15
CA GLU A 48 9.78 -12.56 8.44
C GLU A 48 8.77 -13.24 7.52
N ILE A 49 9.21 -14.27 6.81
CA ILE A 49 8.41 -14.90 5.75
C ILE A 49 7.57 -16.04 6.32
N THR A 50 6.26 -15.96 6.11
CA THR A 50 5.29 -17.02 6.43
C THR A 50 4.90 -17.82 5.19
N GLU A 51 4.24 -18.96 5.36
CA GLU A 51 3.78 -19.81 4.24
C GLU A 51 2.78 -19.10 3.32
N ASP A 52 1.89 -18.27 3.89
CA ASP A 52 0.90 -17.51 3.12
C ASP A 52 1.51 -16.46 2.17
N MET A 53 2.79 -16.12 2.37
CA MET A 53 3.51 -15.17 1.51
C MET A 53 4.08 -15.82 0.25
N VAL A 54 4.09 -17.15 0.15
CA VAL A 54 4.68 -17.87 -0.98
C VAL A 54 3.94 -17.55 -2.27
N GLY A 55 4.69 -17.24 -3.33
CA GLY A 55 4.13 -16.84 -4.63
C GLY A 55 3.91 -15.33 -4.80
N HIS A 56 3.91 -14.56 -3.71
CA HIS A 56 3.81 -13.09 -3.74
C HIS A 56 5.16 -12.41 -4.00
N LYS A 57 5.13 -11.11 -4.31
CA LYS A 57 6.36 -10.30 -4.44
C LYS A 57 6.81 -9.79 -3.10
N LEU A 58 8.12 -9.89 -2.85
CA LEU A 58 8.74 -9.45 -1.61
C LEU A 58 8.50 -7.96 -1.31
N GLY A 59 8.32 -7.13 -2.35
CA GLY A 59 8.02 -5.72 -2.24
C GLY A 59 6.62 -5.38 -1.74
N GLU A 60 5.65 -6.30 -1.80
CA GLU A 60 4.29 -6.13 -1.27
C GLU A 60 4.29 -6.06 0.25
N PHE A 61 5.23 -6.77 0.88
CA PHE A 61 5.42 -6.81 2.33
C PHE A 61 6.36 -5.71 2.82
N SER A 62 6.78 -4.80 1.93
CA SER A 62 7.67 -3.69 2.23
C SER A 62 6.98 -2.34 2.04
N PRO A 63 6.32 -1.79 3.08
CA PRO A 63 5.66 -0.50 2.98
C PRO A 63 6.65 0.60 2.59
N PHE A 64 6.28 1.35 1.56
CA PHE A 64 6.95 2.58 1.17
C PHE A 64 6.26 3.75 1.85
N VAL A 65 7.03 4.75 2.28
CA VAL A 65 6.46 5.99 2.81
C VAL A 65 6.20 6.97 1.66
N LEU A 66 5.03 6.92 1.04
CA LEU A 66 4.49 8.10 0.37
C LEU A 66 3.76 8.91 1.43
N ARG A 67 4.36 10.01 1.86
CA ARG A 67 3.74 10.93 2.82
C ARG A 67 2.60 11.68 2.11
N PHE A 68 1.42 11.08 2.08
CA PHE A 68 0.21 11.67 1.50
C PHE A 68 -0.38 12.83 2.34
N GLU A 69 0.01 12.94 3.61
CA GLU A 69 -0.45 14.01 4.53
C GLU A 69 -0.18 15.44 4.06
N LEU A 70 0.73 15.63 3.09
CA LEU A 70 1.06 16.94 2.54
C LEU A 70 0.22 17.33 1.31
N ILE A 71 -0.50 16.39 0.69
CA ILE A 71 -1.24 16.64 -0.56
C ILE A 71 -2.76 16.50 -0.44
N ALA A 72 -3.25 15.84 0.62
CA ALA A 72 -4.68 15.66 0.87
C ALA A 72 -5.50 16.95 1.08
N PRO A 73 -4.99 18.02 1.73
CA PRO A 73 -5.79 19.23 1.98
C PRO A 73 -6.21 19.97 0.70
N LEU A 74 -5.48 19.80 -0.40
CA LEU A 74 -5.77 20.47 -1.68
C LEU A 74 -6.76 19.71 -2.56
N LEU A 75 -6.93 18.40 -2.36
CA LEU A 75 -7.80 17.58 -3.21
C LEU A 75 -9.27 17.61 -2.73
N ILE A 76 -9.48 17.76 -1.41
CA ILE A 76 -10.82 17.67 -0.80
C ILE A 76 -11.62 18.98 -0.96
N SER A 77 -10.95 20.13 -1.13
CA SER A 77 -11.62 21.44 -1.26
C SER A 77 -12.36 21.65 -2.60
N SER A 78 -12.17 20.78 -3.60
CA SER A 78 -12.77 20.94 -4.93
C SER A 78 -14.09 20.18 -5.13
N ILE A 79 -14.43 19.23 -4.25
CA ILE A 79 -15.62 18.35 -4.39
C ILE A 79 -16.86 18.85 -3.61
N GLY A 80 -16.95 20.15 -3.32
CA GLY A 80 -17.99 20.72 -2.43
C GLY A 80 -18.68 22.00 -2.89
N GLN A 81 -18.78 22.27 -4.20
CA GLN A 81 -19.52 23.42 -4.74
C GLN A 81 -20.38 23.01 -5.96
N GLU A 82 -21.33 22.10 -5.76
CA GLU A 82 -22.46 21.98 -6.70
C GLU A 82 -23.75 21.81 -5.90
N ASN A 83 -24.78 22.55 -6.30
CA ASN A 83 -26.16 22.54 -5.80
C ASN A 83 -26.50 23.46 -4.61
N ARG A 84 -26.37 24.77 -4.84
CA ARG A 84 -27.28 25.78 -4.25
C ARG A 84 -27.91 26.65 -5.33
N SER A 85 -28.82 26.10 -6.13
CA SER A 85 -29.88 26.91 -6.75
C SER A 85 -31.00 26.05 -7.32
N ALA A 86 -32.20 26.63 -7.29
CA ALA A 86 -33.45 26.18 -7.88
C ALA A 86 -34.31 25.20 -7.04
N THR A 87 -35.13 25.76 -6.15
CA THR A 87 -36.60 25.51 -6.12
C THR A 87 -37.25 26.51 -5.18
N SER A 88 -37.93 27.53 -5.74
CA SER A 88 -39.18 28.14 -5.23
C SER A 88 -39.51 29.38 -6.06
N ARG A 89 -40.05 29.17 -7.26
CA ARG A 89 -40.86 30.15 -8.01
C ARG A 89 -41.77 29.40 -8.97
N ILE A 90 -42.84 28.78 -8.43
CA ILE A 90 -44.04 28.42 -9.20
C ILE A 90 -45.18 28.17 -8.23
N ASP A 91 -45.98 29.20 -8.00
CA ASP A 91 -47.41 29.12 -7.71
C ASP A 91 -48.03 30.29 -8.52
N VAL A 92 -48.15 30.14 -9.84
CA VAL A 92 -49.41 29.84 -10.55
C VAL A 92 -50.58 30.67 -10.03
N VAL A 93 -50.76 31.82 -10.67
CA VAL A 93 -52.04 32.50 -10.78
C VAL A 93 -53.00 31.63 -11.60
N THR A 94 -54.14 31.25 -11.03
CA THR A 94 -55.36 30.93 -11.78
C THR A 94 -56.55 31.17 -10.85
N GLY A 95 -57.33 32.19 -11.16
CA GLY A 95 -58.65 32.40 -10.55
C GLY A 95 -59.70 31.49 -11.19
N HIS A 96 -60.75 31.18 -10.42
CA HIS A 96 -62.12 30.99 -10.91
C HIS A 96 -63.11 31.10 -9.73
N GLN A 97 -64.06 32.02 -9.89
CA GLN A 97 -65.46 32.06 -9.44
C GLN A 97 -65.95 30.91 -8.50
N HIS A 98 -66.48 31.26 -7.32
CA HIS A 98 -67.93 31.33 -7.04
C HIS A 98 -68.18 32.13 -5.75
#